data_AF-A0A3Q2WQ38-F1
#
_entry.id   AF-A0A3Q2WQ38-F1
#
_cell.length_a   1.000
_cell.length_b   1.000
_cell.length_c   1.000
_cell.angle_alpha   90.00
_cell.angle_beta   90.00
_cell.angle_gamma   90.00
#
_symmetry.space_group_name_H-M   'P 1'
#
loop_
_entity.id
_entity.type
_entity.pdbx_description
1 polymer ?
#
loop_
_entity_poly.entity_id
_entity_poly.type
_entity_poly.pdbx_seq_one_letter_code
_entity_poly.pdbx_strand_id
1 'polypeptide(L)'
;IRYTVQRILAVGQDLRPKGHDVLKEELGSMVDKEMLATSSAIEEAVLRMDEILSQAKKDNTGVKLEVNQNILGSCSDLMKAVHMLVTAATDLQKDIVEGGRGAATVTEFYAKNSRWTEGLISASKAVGWGATQLLDSADRVVGEKGTYEELIACSHEIAASTAQLVAASKVKADRNNKKLNTLQQASRHVNDMAAVVVTSTKHGQQQISDHGLMDFSGMSLIKLKKEEMEAQVKVLQLESQLEQERVRLGELRKRHYELGVSGDEGDGVDSFPPPPPPALLDSTAVPQSFKGLTLHSHRANHSLLYRIKVEVKI
;
A
#
# COMPACT_ATOMS: atom_id res chain seq x y z
N ILE A 1 -36.41 25.07 -10.51
CA ILE A 1 -35.21 24.94 -9.62
C ILE A 1 -35.62 24.52 -8.21
N ARG A 2 -36.29 25.35 -7.38
CA ARG A 2 -36.70 24.94 -6.00
C ARG A 2 -37.55 23.66 -5.95
N TYR A 3 -38.55 23.54 -6.83
CA TYR A 3 -39.40 22.36 -6.92
C TYR A 3 -38.63 21.09 -7.30
N THR A 4 -37.67 21.22 -8.23
CA THR A 4 -36.80 20.13 -8.67
C THR A 4 -35.89 19.66 -7.53
N VAL A 5 -35.30 20.61 -6.79
CA VAL A 5 -34.47 20.31 -5.61
C VAL A 5 -35.29 19.67 -4.48
N GLN A 6 -36.51 20.13 -4.24
CA GLN A 6 -37.41 19.51 -3.24
C GLN A 6 -37.83 18.09 -3.64
N ARG A 7 -38.09 17.83 -4.92
CA ARG A 7 -38.37 16.48 -5.43
C ARG A 7 -37.15 15.56 -5.31
N ILE A 8 -35.96 16.05 -5.66
CA ILE A 8 -34.72 15.27 -5.50
C ILE A 8 -34.45 15.01 -4.01
N LEU A 9 -34.71 15.98 -3.13
CA LEU A 9 -34.60 15.81 -1.68
C LEU A 9 -35.59 14.76 -1.14
N ALA A 10 -36.84 14.77 -1.61
CA ALA A 10 -37.85 13.79 -1.22
C ALA A 10 -37.49 12.38 -1.68
N VAL A 11 -37.08 12.23 -2.96
CA VAL A 11 -36.62 10.95 -3.50
C VAL A 11 -35.35 10.46 -2.77
N GLY A 12 -34.42 11.36 -2.43
CA GLY A 12 -33.23 11.04 -1.64
C GLY A 12 -33.51 10.68 -0.19
N GLN A 13 -34.64 11.13 0.39
CA GLN A 13 -35.08 10.70 1.72
C GLN A 13 -35.69 9.29 1.69
N ASP A 14 -36.40 8.92 0.62
CA ASP A 14 -36.99 7.59 0.44
C ASP A 14 -35.96 6.51 0.06
N LEU A 15 -34.85 6.90 -0.58
CA LEU A 15 -33.73 6.01 -0.93
C LEU A 15 -32.74 5.77 0.22
N ARG A 16 -32.98 6.33 1.42
CA ARG A 16 -32.12 6.05 2.59
C ARG A 16 -32.11 4.54 2.86
N PRO A 17 -30.94 3.88 2.85
CA PRO A 17 -30.87 2.47 3.22
C PRO A 17 -31.44 2.33 4.64
N LYS A 18 -32.46 1.47 4.79
CA LYS A 18 -32.92 1.00 6.11
C LYS A 18 -31.99 -0.12 6.58
N GLY A 19 -30.68 0.15 6.51
CA GLY A 19 -29.64 -0.73 7.00
C GLY A 19 -29.89 -0.99 8.49
N HIS A 20 -29.64 -2.22 8.90
CA HIS A 20 -29.72 -2.67 10.28
C HIS A 20 -28.61 -1.97 11.07
N ASP A 21 -28.82 -0.70 11.38
CA ASP A 21 -27.82 0.21 11.90
C ASP A 21 -27.51 -0.15 13.35
N VAL A 22 -26.21 -0.16 13.69
CA VAL A 22 -25.74 0.24 15.02
C VAL A 22 -26.64 1.38 15.48
N LEU A 23 -27.33 1.21 16.61
CA LEU A 23 -28.31 2.19 17.08
C LEU A 23 -27.65 3.58 16.98
N LYS A 24 -28.29 4.53 16.30
CA LYS A 24 -27.66 5.83 15.99
C LYS A 24 -27.15 6.57 17.24
N GLU A 25 -27.73 6.26 18.39
CA GLU A 25 -27.29 6.70 19.73
C GLU A 25 -25.93 6.13 20.17
N GLU A 26 -25.54 4.95 19.70
CA GLU A 26 -24.25 4.28 20.01
C GLU A 26 -23.10 4.72 19.11
N LEU A 27 -23.38 5.41 17.99
CA LEU A 27 -22.33 5.81 17.03
C LEU A 27 -21.28 6.73 17.66
N GLY A 28 -21.68 7.61 18.57
CA GLY A 28 -20.77 8.54 19.26
C GLY A 28 -19.77 7.82 20.16
N SER A 29 -20.21 6.83 20.93
CA SER A 29 -19.29 6.02 21.76
C SER A 29 -18.47 5.05 20.91
N MET A 30 -19.01 4.59 19.78
CA MET A 30 -18.32 3.68 18.88
C MET A 30 -17.15 4.33 18.16
N VAL A 31 -17.28 5.58 17.68
CA VAL A 31 -16.16 6.27 17.02
C VAL A 31 -15.01 6.52 17.98
N ASP A 32 -15.28 7.00 19.19
CA ASP A 32 -14.25 7.23 20.19
C ASP A 32 -13.56 5.90 20.60
N LYS A 33 -14.36 4.84 20.79
CA LYS A 33 -13.84 3.50 21.09
C LYS A 33 -12.95 2.97 19.97
N GLU A 34 -13.35 3.14 18.71
CA GLU A 34 -12.60 2.64 17.56
C GLU A 34 -11.30 3.42 17.34
N MET A 35 -11.33 4.75 17.46
CA MET A 35 -10.13 5.58 17.39
C MET A 35 -9.13 5.22 18.50
N LEU A 36 -9.61 4.99 19.72
CA LEU A 36 -8.79 4.52 20.84
C LEU A 36 -8.22 3.12 20.59
N ALA A 37 -9.05 2.17 20.14
CA ALA A 37 -8.60 0.82 19.82
C ALA A 37 -7.53 0.82 18.73
N THR A 38 -7.70 1.67 17.72
CA THR A 38 -6.70 1.85 16.65
C THR A 38 -5.40 2.43 17.19
N SER A 39 -5.47 3.46 18.03
CA SER A 39 -4.28 4.05 18.69
C SER A 39 -3.53 3.01 19.52
N SER A 40 -4.24 2.25 20.38
CA SER A 40 -3.64 1.20 21.21
C SER A 40 -3.04 0.06 20.38
N ALA A 41 -3.68 -0.33 19.28
CA ALA A 41 -3.13 -1.35 18.37
C ALA A 41 -1.81 -0.90 17.72
N ILE A 42 -1.69 0.39 17.39
CA ILE A 42 -0.44 0.95 16.84
C ILE A 42 0.64 1.02 17.92
N GLU A 43 0.31 1.46 19.14
CA GLU A 43 1.25 1.47 20.27
C GLU A 43 1.76 0.06 20.60
N GLU A 44 0.86 -0.93 20.66
CA GLU A 44 1.23 -2.33 20.84
C GLU A 44 2.14 -2.82 19.71
N ALA A 45 1.86 -2.44 18.46
CA ALA A 45 2.68 -2.81 17.33
C ALA A 45 4.10 -2.22 17.40
N VAL A 46 4.25 -0.98 17.87
CA VAL A 46 5.58 -0.37 18.10
C VAL A 46 6.34 -1.14 19.18
N LEU A 47 5.69 -1.46 20.29
CA LEU A 47 6.31 -2.23 21.38
C LEU A 47 6.74 -3.62 20.91
N ARG A 48 5.87 -4.33 20.17
CA ARG A 48 6.21 -5.65 19.61
C ARG A 48 7.32 -5.59 18.57
N MET A 49 7.44 -4.52 17.78
CA MET A 49 8.59 -4.33 16.89
C MET A 49 9.92 -4.27 17.65
N ASP A 50 9.96 -3.58 18.80
CA ASP A 50 11.16 -3.51 19.64
C ASP A 50 11.52 -4.87 20.27
N GLU A 51 10.51 -5.67 20.61
CA GLU A 51 10.69 -7.06 21.06
C GLU A 51 11.26 -7.95 19.94
N ILE A 52 10.68 -7.88 18.74
CA ILE A 52 11.17 -8.61 17.56
C ILE A 52 12.62 -8.21 17.25
N LEU A 53 12.95 -6.92 17.32
CA LEU A 53 14.31 -6.42 17.13
C LEU A 53 15.30 -7.00 18.16
N SER A 54 14.87 -7.06 19.41
CA SER A 54 15.68 -7.62 20.51
C SER A 54 15.88 -9.13 20.34
N GLN A 55 14.87 -9.84 19.82
CA GLN A 55 14.96 -11.26 19.50
C GLN A 55 15.85 -11.49 18.27
N ALA A 56 15.73 -10.67 17.22
CA ALA A 56 16.55 -10.73 16.03
C ALA A 56 18.05 -10.60 16.34
N LYS A 57 18.43 -9.79 17.34
CA LYS A 57 19.82 -9.66 17.83
C LYS A 57 20.39 -10.93 18.44
N LYS A 58 19.54 -11.83 18.95
CA LYS A 58 19.96 -13.12 19.50
C LYS A 58 20.05 -14.19 18.42
N ASP A 59 19.11 -14.15 17.46
CA ASP A 59 18.92 -15.22 16.49
C ASP A 59 19.69 -15.02 15.18
N ASN A 60 20.04 -13.77 14.83
CA ASN A 60 20.73 -13.41 13.59
C ASN A 60 22.10 -12.78 13.88
N THR A 61 23.05 -12.96 12.96
CA THR A 61 24.39 -12.34 13.01
C THR A 61 24.81 -11.81 11.63
N GLY A 62 25.86 -10.99 11.58
CA GLY A 62 26.42 -10.47 10.33
C GLY A 62 25.47 -9.56 9.54
N VAL A 63 25.57 -9.61 8.21
CA VAL A 63 24.80 -8.76 7.28
C VAL A 63 23.29 -8.92 7.46
N LYS A 64 22.82 -10.15 7.73
CA LYS A 64 21.40 -10.44 7.96
C LYS A 64 20.85 -9.69 9.18
N LEU A 65 21.63 -9.60 10.26
CA LEU A 65 21.23 -8.84 11.44
C LEU A 65 21.11 -7.35 11.11
N GLU A 66 22.08 -6.78 10.40
CA GLU A 66 22.08 -5.36 10.01
C GLU A 66 20.86 -5.02 9.15
N VAL A 67 20.56 -5.85 8.15
CA VAL A 67 19.38 -5.71 7.30
C VAL A 67 18.10 -5.77 8.12
N ASN A 68 17.94 -6.78 8.99
CA ASN A 68 16.76 -6.93 9.81
C ASN A 68 16.56 -5.74 10.77
N GLN A 69 17.64 -5.19 11.33
CA GLN A 69 17.58 -3.99 12.16
C GLN A 69 17.12 -2.76 11.38
N ASN A 70 17.64 -2.55 10.18
CA ASN A 70 17.27 -1.43 9.33
C ASN A 70 15.79 -1.51 8.91
N ILE A 71 15.32 -2.70 8.53
CA ILE A 71 13.92 -2.93 8.15
C ILE A 71 13.00 -2.68 9.35
N LEU A 72 13.23 -3.36 10.48
CA LEU A 72 12.39 -3.20 11.68
C LEU A 72 12.39 -1.76 12.20
N GLY A 73 13.54 -1.08 12.18
CA GLY A 73 13.66 0.33 12.54
C GLY A 73 12.77 1.21 11.65
N SER A 74 12.85 1.03 10.33
CA SER A 74 12.00 1.78 9.41
C SER A 74 10.50 1.50 9.59
N CYS A 75 10.11 0.25 9.88
CA CYS A 75 8.72 -0.08 10.14
C CYS A 75 8.22 0.52 11.47
N SER A 76 9.08 0.56 12.50
CA SER A 76 8.78 1.21 13.79
C SER A 76 8.56 2.71 13.61
N ASP A 77 9.40 3.38 12.80
CA ASP A 77 9.25 4.80 12.49
C ASP A 77 7.99 5.09 11.67
N LEU A 78 7.62 4.21 10.72
CA LEU A 78 6.33 4.26 10.04
C LEU A 78 5.16 4.14 11.02
N MET A 79 5.20 3.20 11.97
CA MET A 79 4.15 3.05 12.98
C MET A 79 4.01 4.30 13.87
N LYS A 80 5.12 4.91 14.28
CA LYS A 80 5.10 6.18 15.02
C LYS A 80 4.46 7.30 14.20
N ALA A 81 4.76 7.38 12.91
CA ALA A 81 4.13 8.33 12.00
C ALA A 81 2.62 8.10 11.87
N VAL A 82 2.19 6.84 11.76
CA VAL A 82 0.77 6.45 11.73
C VAL A 82 0.07 6.80 13.05
N HIS A 83 0.72 6.57 14.19
CA HIS A 83 0.21 6.97 15.50
C HIS A 83 -0.04 8.49 15.55
N MET A 84 0.94 9.30 15.16
CA MET A 84 0.80 10.77 15.10
C MET A 84 -0.37 11.20 14.19
N LEU A 85 -0.59 10.51 13.07
CA LEU A 85 -1.70 10.78 12.17
C LEU A 85 -3.06 10.47 12.83
N VAL A 86 -3.19 9.33 13.49
CA VAL A 86 -4.43 8.94 14.19
C VAL A 86 -4.72 9.91 15.34
N THR A 87 -3.71 10.34 16.09
CA THR A 87 -3.86 11.40 17.10
C THR A 87 -4.34 12.72 16.48
N ALA A 88 -3.69 13.18 15.39
CA ALA A 88 -4.08 14.41 14.70
C ALA A 88 -5.50 14.33 14.11
N ALA A 89 -5.90 13.15 13.61
CA ALA A 89 -7.26 12.91 13.11
C ALA A 89 -8.28 12.98 14.24
N THR A 90 -7.99 12.37 15.39
CA THR A 90 -8.82 12.43 16.60
C THR A 90 -8.97 13.87 17.09
N ASP A 91 -7.89 14.64 17.11
CA ASP A 91 -7.91 16.03 17.54
C ASP A 91 -8.72 16.93 16.61
N LEU A 92 -8.66 16.68 15.30
CA LEU A 92 -9.48 17.35 14.30
C LEU A 92 -10.96 17.00 14.47
N GLN A 93 -11.29 15.72 14.69
CA GLN A 93 -12.67 15.28 14.93
C GLN A 93 -13.27 16.00 16.16
N LYS A 94 -12.54 16.04 17.27
CA LYS A 94 -12.94 16.77 18.48
C LYS A 94 -13.19 18.25 18.21
N ASP A 95 -12.34 18.88 17.40
CA ASP A 95 -12.47 20.29 17.02
C ASP A 95 -13.72 20.57 16.19
N ILE A 96 -14.00 19.71 15.21
CA ILE A 96 -15.19 19.77 14.37
C ILE A 96 -16.45 19.64 15.24
N VAL A 97 -16.44 18.70 16.18
CA VAL A 97 -17.57 18.45 17.07
C VAL A 97 -17.79 19.64 18.00
N GLU A 98 -16.75 20.14 18.68
CA GLU A 98 -16.87 21.30 19.57
C GLU A 98 -17.28 22.58 18.83
N GLY A 99 -16.75 22.81 17.62
CA GLY A 99 -17.13 23.95 16.79
C GLY A 99 -18.52 23.82 16.15
N GLY A 100 -19.03 22.59 15.99
CA GLY A 100 -20.24 22.31 15.20
C GLY A 100 -21.47 21.86 15.99
N ARG A 101 -21.33 21.42 17.25
CA ARG A 101 -22.45 20.85 18.03
C ARG A 101 -23.43 21.88 18.58
N GLY A 102 -23.00 23.13 18.78
CA GLY A 102 -23.84 24.16 19.40
C GLY A 102 -24.31 23.70 20.79
N ALA A 103 -25.64 23.66 20.99
CA ALA A 103 -26.24 23.19 22.24
C ALA A 103 -26.37 21.65 22.34
N ALA A 104 -26.08 20.91 21.27
CA ALA A 104 -26.17 19.45 21.25
C ALA A 104 -25.02 18.79 22.01
N THR A 105 -25.24 17.55 22.46
CA THR A 105 -24.19 16.70 23.01
C THR A 105 -23.27 16.15 21.92
N VAL A 106 -22.08 15.67 22.29
CA VAL A 106 -21.14 15.01 21.36
C VAL A 106 -21.81 13.81 20.67
N THR A 107 -22.51 12.98 21.44
CA THR A 107 -23.23 11.80 20.95
C THR A 107 -24.31 12.19 19.93
N GLU A 108 -25.10 13.22 20.24
CA GLU A 108 -26.13 13.73 19.32
C GLU A 108 -25.52 14.27 18.02
N PHE A 109 -24.36 14.93 18.09
CA PHE A 109 -23.68 15.43 16.90
C PHE A 109 -23.24 14.28 15.98
N TYR A 110 -22.62 13.23 16.52
CA TYR A 110 -22.23 12.06 15.75
C TYR A 110 -23.44 11.28 15.20
N ALA A 111 -24.51 11.15 15.98
CA ALA A 111 -25.76 10.53 15.53
C ALA A 111 -26.41 11.29 14.37
N LYS A 112 -26.42 12.64 14.44
CA LYS A 112 -26.94 13.50 13.39
C LYS A 112 -26.09 13.45 12.12
N ASN A 113 -24.79 13.22 12.27
CA ASN A 113 -23.84 13.09 11.17
C ASN A 113 -23.45 11.62 10.91
N SER A 114 -24.41 10.68 10.99
CA SER A 114 -24.15 9.22 11.00
C SER A 114 -23.23 8.73 9.87
N ARG A 115 -23.45 9.14 8.61
CA ARG A 115 -22.60 8.74 7.46
C ARG A 115 -21.13 9.15 7.63
N TRP A 116 -20.91 10.33 8.21
CA TRP A 116 -19.55 10.80 8.48
C TRP A 116 -18.92 9.98 9.61
N THR A 117 -19.67 9.71 10.68
CA THR A 117 -19.24 8.88 11.80
C THR A 117 -18.91 7.44 11.37
N GLU A 118 -19.74 6.84 10.53
CA GLU A 118 -19.51 5.51 9.95
C GLU A 118 -18.25 5.48 9.09
N GLY A 119 -18.02 6.51 8.27
CA GLY A 119 -16.81 6.65 7.47
C GLY A 119 -15.54 6.82 8.32
N LEU A 120 -15.63 7.48 9.47
CA LEU A 120 -14.52 7.57 10.44
C LEU A 120 -14.22 6.19 11.06
N ILE A 121 -15.27 5.49 11.51
CA ILE A 121 -15.14 4.16 12.13
C ILE A 121 -14.53 3.17 11.14
N SER A 122 -15.02 3.13 9.90
CA SER A 122 -14.52 2.18 8.90
C SER A 122 -13.07 2.47 8.51
N ALA A 123 -12.72 3.75 8.31
CA ALA A 123 -11.34 4.13 8.00
C ALA A 123 -10.39 3.87 9.18
N SER A 124 -10.81 4.13 10.42
CA SER A 124 -10.03 3.82 11.62
C SER A 124 -9.74 2.31 11.74
N LYS A 125 -10.77 1.47 11.55
CA LYS A 125 -10.62 0.01 11.53
C LYS A 125 -9.60 -0.46 10.49
N ALA A 126 -9.67 0.10 9.27
CA ALA A 126 -8.74 -0.23 8.20
C ALA A 126 -7.28 0.14 8.56
N VAL A 127 -7.07 1.26 9.26
CA VAL A 127 -5.74 1.65 9.77
C VAL A 127 -5.26 0.67 10.84
N GLY A 128 -6.11 0.32 11.81
CA GLY A 128 -5.76 -0.64 12.87
C GLY A 128 -5.39 -2.01 12.30
N TRP A 129 -6.17 -2.52 11.34
CA TRP A 129 -5.86 -3.76 10.64
C TRP A 129 -4.56 -3.68 9.84
N GLY A 130 -4.33 -2.57 9.13
CA GLY A 130 -3.08 -2.32 8.41
C GLY A 130 -1.86 -2.31 9.35
N ALA A 131 -1.99 -1.78 10.56
CA ALA A 131 -0.94 -1.80 11.57
C ALA A 131 -0.61 -3.23 12.02
N THR A 132 -1.61 -4.05 12.34
CA THR A 132 -1.39 -5.46 12.69
C THR A 132 -0.73 -6.22 11.53
N GLN A 133 -1.18 -6.02 10.29
CA GLN A 133 -0.63 -6.69 9.12
C GLN A 133 0.83 -6.32 8.85
N LEU A 134 1.19 -5.03 9.00
CA LEU A 134 2.58 -4.59 8.84
C LEU A 134 3.49 -5.20 9.93
N LEU A 135 3.03 -5.26 11.18
CA LEU A 135 3.76 -5.92 12.27
C LEU A 135 3.98 -7.40 11.98
N ASP A 136 2.92 -8.13 11.65
CA ASP A 136 2.97 -9.57 11.39
C ASP A 136 3.86 -9.89 10.18
N SER A 137 3.81 -9.06 9.13
CA SER A 137 4.68 -9.21 7.97
C SER A 137 6.15 -8.94 8.34
N ALA A 138 6.43 -7.92 9.14
CA ALA A 138 7.78 -7.61 9.60
C ALA A 138 8.37 -8.75 10.46
N ASP A 139 7.57 -9.33 11.37
CA ASP A 139 7.97 -10.51 12.16
C ASP A 139 8.28 -11.72 11.27
N ARG A 140 7.40 -12.01 10.29
CA ARG A 140 7.60 -13.11 9.35
C ARG A 140 8.88 -12.94 8.51
N VAL A 141 9.18 -11.73 8.04
CA VAL A 141 10.40 -11.43 7.28
C VAL A 141 11.65 -11.71 8.13
N VAL A 142 11.67 -11.24 9.38
CA VAL A 142 12.81 -11.44 10.29
C VAL A 142 13.00 -12.91 10.65
N GLY A 143 11.91 -13.65 10.80
CA GLY A 143 11.89 -15.08 11.07
C GLY A 143 12.06 -15.99 9.85
N GLU A 144 12.38 -15.43 8.67
CA GLU A 144 12.51 -16.16 7.38
C GLU A 144 11.28 -16.97 6.95
N LYS A 145 10.10 -16.63 7.49
CA LYS A 145 8.82 -17.26 7.16
C LYS A 145 7.95 -16.39 6.24
N GLY A 146 8.38 -15.17 5.94
CA GLY A 146 7.69 -14.20 5.10
C GLY A 146 8.56 -13.72 3.94
N THR A 147 7.94 -12.95 3.05
CA THR A 147 8.62 -12.37 1.88
C THR A 147 8.75 -10.86 2.02
N TYR A 148 9.83 -10.31 1.45
CA TYR A 148 10.05 -8.86 1.43
C TYR A 148 8.96 -8.13 0.62
N GLU A 149 8.41 -8.78 -0.39
CA GLU A 149 7.31 -8.26 -1.20
C GLU A 149 6.01 -8.13 -0.40
N GLU A 150 5.75 -9.04 0.54
CA GLU A 150 4.61 -8.93 1.45
C GLU A 150 4.74 -7.69 2.33
N LEU A 151 5.93 -7.46 2.90
CA LEU A 151 6.21 -6.30 3.74
C LEU A 151 6.04 -4.97 2.99
N ILE A 152 6.51 -4.92 1.74
CA ILE A 152 6.30 -3.78 0.83
C ILE A 152 4.81 -3.55 0.58
N ALA A 153 4.04 -4.62 0.32
CA ALA A 153 2.60 -4.50 0.10
C ALA A 153 1.87 -3.98 1.35
N CYS A 154 2.19 -4.49 2.54
CA CYS A 154 1.64 -4.02 3.81
C CYS A 154 1.96 -2.54 4.08
N SER A 155 3.16 -2.09 3.70
CA SER A 155 3.59 -0.69 3.83
C SER A 155 2.78 0.26 2.93
N HIS A 156 2.42 -0.19 1.74
CA HIS A 156 1.53 0.56 0.85
C HIS A 156 0.08 0.56 1.36
N GLU A 157 -0.40 -0.57 1.88
CA GLU A 157 -1.77 -0.70 2.38
C GLU A 157 -2.01 0.22 3.59
N ILE A 158 -1.10 0.25 4.57
CA ILE A 158 -1.24 1.13 5.74
C ILE A 158 -1.22 2.62 5.33
N ALA A 159 -0.39 3.00 4.36
CA ALA A 159 -0.37 4.36 3.83
C ALA A 159 -1.70 4.70 3.12
N ALA A 160 -2.26 3.78 2.35
CA ALA A 160 -3.58 3.95 1.71
C ALA A 160 -4.70 4.09 2.75
N SER A 161 -4.74 3.22 3.76
CA SER A 161 -5.73 3.27 4.86
C SER A 161 -5.65 4.58 5.65
N THR A 162 -4.45 5.08 5.93
CA THR A 162 -4.30 6.39 6.60
C THR A 162 -4.78 7.55 5.71
N ALA A 163 -4.56 7.48 4.39
CA ALA A 163 -5.10 8.47 3.46
C ALA A 163 -6.65 8.46 3.43
N GLN A 164 -7.26 7.27 3.54
CA GLN A 164 -8.71 7.15 3.69
C GLN A 164 -9.20 7.80 5.00
N LEU A 165 -8.50 7.59 6.11
CA LEU A 165 -8.83 8.25 7.39
C LEU A 165 -8.74 9.77 7.32
N VAL A 166 -7.72 10.30 6.63
CA VAL A 166 -7.58 11.74 6.36
C VAL A 166 -8.76 12.24 5.50
N ALA A 167 -9.13 11.49 4.48
CA ALA A 167 -10.24 11.81 3.60
C ALA A 167 -11.59 11.80 4.35
N ALA A 168 -11.82 10.85 5.25
CA ALA A 168 -13.01 10.80 6.11
C ALA A 168 -13.01 11.97 7.13
N SER A 169 -11.87 12.27 7.73
CA SER A 169 -11.75 13.33 8.75
C SER A 169 -11.94 14.73 8.18
N LYS A 170 -11.51 14.99 6.94
CA LYS A 170 -11.62 16.33 6.31
C LYS A 170 -13.05 16.72 5.90
N VAL A 171 -13.99 15.78 5.76
CA VAL A 171 -15.34 16.02 5.19
C VAL A 171 -16.09 17.14 5.91
N LYS A 172 -15.94 17.24 7.23
CA LYS A 172 -16.60 18.23 8.08
C LYS A 172 -15.67 19.32 8.59
N ALA A 173 -14.40 19.32 8.16
CA ALA A 173 -13.41 20.29 8.58
C ALA A 173 -13.53 21.61 7.79
N ASP A 174 -13.36 22.74 8.47
CA ASP A 174 -13.13 24.02 7.79
C ASP A 174 -11.76 24.01 7.09
N ARG A 175 -11.68 24.60 5.89
CA ARG A 175 -10.44 24.67 5.10
C ARG A 175 -9.31 25.44 5.80
N ASN A 176 -9.65 26.35 6.70
CA ASN A 176 -8.71 27.15 7.49
C ASN A 176 -8.43 26.54 8.87
N ASN A 177 -8.95 25.33 9.17
CA ASN A 177 -8.70 24.67 10.44
C ASN A 177 -7.21 24.31 10.57
N LYS A 178 -6.55 24.81 11.62
CA LYS A 178 -5.13 24.52 11.88
C LYS A 178 -4.87 23.02 12.09
N LYS A 179 -5.80 22.30 12.72
CA LYS A 179 -5.67 20.84 12.94
C LYS A 179 -5.78 20.05 11.65
N LEU A 180 -6.52 20.56 10.66
CA LEU A 180 -6.54 19.95 9.32
C LEU A 180 -5.16 20.04 8.65
N ASN A 181 -4.46 21.18 8.79
CA ASN A 181 -3.09 21.31 8.29
C ASN A 181 -2.13 20.34 9.00
N THR A 182 -2.24 20.19 10.32
CA THR A 182 -1.46 19.21 11.08
C THR A 182 -1.71 17.78 10.59
N LEU A 183 -2.98 17.40 10.40
CA LEU A 183 -3.35 16.08 9.87
C LEU A 183 -2.77 15.84 8.46
N GLN A 184 -2.82 16.85 7.58
CA GLN A 184 -2.24 16.74 6.24
C GLN A 184 -0.71 16.59 6.26
N GLN A 185 -0.03 17.26 7.19
CA GLN A 185 1.42 17.09 7.37
C GLN A 185 1.76 15.69 7.88
N ALA A 186 1.01 15.19 8.87
CA ALA A 186 1.15 13.82 9.36
C ALA A 186 0.94 12.79 8.23
N SER A 187 -0.04 13.01 7.34
CA SER A 187 -0.28 12.16 6.17
C SER A 187 0.89 12.12 5.18
N ARG A 188 1.53 13.27 4.92
CA ARG A 188 2.74 13.29 4.09
C ARG A 188 3.88 12.53 4.75
N HIS A 189 4.06 12.73 6.06
CA HIS A 189 5.08 12.04 6.82
C HIS A 189 4.90 10.52 6.81
N VAL A 190 3.66 10.01 6.91
CA VAL A 190 3.37 8.57 6.74
C VAL A 190 3.77 8.07 5.36
N ASN A 191 3.48 8.80 4.29
CA ASN A 191 3.90 8.41 2.94
C ASN A 191 5.43 8.39 2.79
N ASP A 192 6.13 9.36 3.38
CA ASP A 192 7.59 9.41 3.38
C ASP A 192 8.17 8.19 4.10
N MET A 193 7.64 7.85 5.28
CA MET A 193 8.10 6.68 6.05
C MET A 193 7.76 5.35 5.36
N ALA A 194 6.61 5.26 4.69
CA ALA A 194 6.28 4.09 3.88
C ALA A 194 7.28 3.91 2.71
N ALA A 195 7.71 5.00 2.07
CA ALA A 195 8.73 4.95 1.04
C ALA A 195 10.11 4.53 1.61
N VAL A 196 10.45 4.98 2.83
CA VAL A 196 11.66 4.54 3.53
C VAL A 196 11.62 3.04 3.79
N VAL A 197 10.51 2.48 4.30
CA VAL A 197 10.36 1.03 4.49
C VAL A 197 10.59 0.29 3.19
N VAL A 198 9.91 0.67 2.10
CA VAL A 198 10.08 0.01 0.79
C VAL A 198 11.53 0.05 0.31
N THR A 199 12.21 1.18 0.51
CA THR A 199 13.61 1.34 0.12
C THR A 199 14.52 0.45 0.96
N SER A 200 14.36 0.47 2.29
CA SER A 200 15.11 -0.36 3.24
C SER A 200 14.89 -1.85 2.98
N THR A 201 13.66 -2.26 2.71
CA THR A 201 13.29 -3.64 2.40
C THR A 201 13.93 -4.13 1.09
N LYS A 202 13.88 -3.32 0.02
CA LYS A 202 14.53 -3.68 -1.25
C LYS A 202 16.05 -3.71 -1.13
N HIS A 203 16.64 -2.76 -0.42
CA HIS A 203 18.08 -2.74 -0.17
C HIS A 203 18.51 -3.96 0.64
N GLY A 204 17.75 -4.30 1.69
CA GLY A 204 17.98 -5.47 2.51
C GLY A 204 17.86 -6.78 1.72
N GLN A 205 16.86 -6.87 0.85
CA GLN A 205 16.70 -8.00 -0.06
C GLN A 205 17.94 -8.18 -0.94
N GLN A 206 18.46 -7.10 -1.55
CA GLN A 206 19.65 -7.15 -2.40
C GLN A 206 20.92 -7.54 -1.65
N GLN A 207 21.07 -7.13 -0.39
CA GLN A 207 22.22 -7.47 0.45
C GLN A 207 22.20 -8.93 0.92
N ILE A 208 21.01 -9.52 1.09
CA ILE A 208 20.85 -10.92 1.50
C ILE A 208 20.80 -11.86 0.30
N SER A 209 20.24 -11.42 -0.82
CA SER A 209 20.33 -12.13 -2.09
C SER A 209 21.75 -11.98 -2.63
N ASP A 210 22.67 -12.75 -2.05
CA ASP A 210 23.98 -12.99 -2.62
C ASP A 210 23.74 -13.61 -3.99
N HIS A 211 23.75 -12.78 -5.04
CA HIS A 211 23.95 -13.24 -6.40
C HIS A 211 25.38 -13.76 -6.44
N GLY A 212 25.56 -14.97 -5.91
CA GLY A 212 26.84 -15.65 -5.89
C GLY A 212 27.51 -15.41 -7.22
N LEU A 213 28.69 -14.77 -7.18
CA LEU A 213 29.46 -14.39 -8.36
C LEU A 213 29.37 -15.54 -9.35
N MET A 214 28.78 -15.27 -10.53
CA MET A 214 28.62 -16.29 -11.56
C MET A 214 30.00 -16.73 -12.03
N ASP A 215 30.56 -17.72 -11.34
CA ASP A 215 31.88 -18.28 -11.63
C ASP A 215 31.72 -19.34 -12.71
N PHE A 216 31.91 -18.92 -13.94
CA PHE A 216 31.92 -19.80 -15.10
C PHE A 216 33.29 -20.48 -15.31
N SER A 217 34.28 -20.24 -14.43
CA SER A 217 35.60 -20.83 -14.59
C SER A 217 35.54 -22.35 -14.36
N GLY A 218 36.11 -23.11 -15.31
CA GLY A 218 36.12 -24.59 -15.25
C GLY A 218 34.89 -25.30 -15.84
N MET A 219 33.90 -24.58 -16.39
CA MET A 219 32.77 -25.20 -17.08
C MET A 219 33.08 -25.55 -18.55
N SER A 220 32.61 -26.71 -19.02
CA SER A 220 32.66 -27.05 -20.46
C SER A 220 31.59 -26.31 -21.25
N LEU A 221 31.82 -26.09 -22.55
CA LEU A 221 30.86 -25.41 -23.45
C LEU A 221 29.46 -26.03 -23.43
N ILE A 222 29.37 -27.37 -23.35
CA ILE A 222 28.09 -28.09 -23.32
C ILE A 222 27.36 -27.84 -21.99
N LYS A 223 28.09 -27.83 -20.86
CA LYS A 223 27.52 -27.55 -19.54
C LYS A 223 27.03 -26.11 -19.45
N LEU A 224 27.81 -25.17 -19.99
CA LEU A 224 27.42 -23.76 -20.06
C LEU A 224 26.16 -23.57 -20.90
N LYS A 225 26.08 -24.21 -22.07
CA LYS A 225 24.88 -24.10 -22.93
C LYS A 225 23.64 -24.71 -22.28
N LYS A 226 23.81 -25.77 -21.49
CA LYS A 226 22.73 -26.36 -20.71
C LYS A 226 22.24 -25.41 -19.61
N GLU A 227 23.15 -24.81 -18.84
CA GLU A 227 22.78 -23.82 -17.80
C GLU A 227 22.11 -22.58 -18.40
N GLU A 228 22.59 -22.08 -19.55
CA GLU A 228 21.92 -20.99 -20.29
C GLU A 228 20.49 -21.36 -20.66
N MET A 229 20.27 -22.58 -21.17
CA MET A 229 18.95 -23.06 -21.55
C MET A 229 18.03 -23.22 -20.32
N GLU A 230 18.54 -23.75 -19.21
CA GLU A 230 17.78 -23.88 -17.96
C GLU A 230 17.40 -22.50 -17.39
N ALA A 231 18.31 -21.54 -17.41
CA ALA A 231 18.03 -20.15 -17.04
C ALA A 231 16.95 -19.54 -17.96
N GLN A 232 17.03 -19.78 -19.27
CA GLN A 232 16.04 -19.27 -20.21
C GLN A 232 14.66 -19.91 -20.02
N VAL A 233 14.58 -21.21 -19.72
CA VAL A 233 13.32 -21.86 -19.34
C VAL A 233 12.76 -21.24 -18.06
N LYS A 234 13.61 -20.95 -17.07
CA LYS A 234 13.18 -20.31 -15.82
C LYS A 234 12.65 -18.90 -16.07
N VAL A 235 13.28 -18.11 -16.95
CA VAL A 235 12.78 -16.79 -17.37
C VAL A 235 11.38 -16.91 -17.96
N LEU A 236 11.17 -17.79 -18.94
CA LEU A 236 9.85 -17.98 -19.57
C LEU A 236 8.77 -18.41 -18.57
N GLN A 237 9.11 -19.27 -17.61
CA GLN A 237 8.21 -19.67 -16.54
C GLN A 237 7.83 -18.49 -15.63
N LEU A 238 8.80 -17.67 -15.23
CA LEU A 238 8.57 -16.49 -14.40
C LEU A 238 7.75 -15.42 -15.12
N GLU A 239 7.97 -15.20 -16.41
CA GLU A 239 7.17 -14.29 -17.23
C GLU A 239 5.70 -14.74 -17.28
N SER A 240 5.46 -16.03 -17.49
CA SER A 240 4.10 -16.61 -17.47
C SER A 240 3.43 -16.45 -16.10
N GLN A 241 4.16 -16.72 -15.01
CA GLN A 241 3.65 -16.53 -13.65
C GLN A 241 3.36 -15.06 -13.33
N LEU A 242 4.23 -14.14 -13.75
CA LEU A 242 4.06 -12.70 -13.58
C LEU A 242 2.77 -12.22 -14.26
N GLU A 243 2.51 -12.67 -15.49
CA GLU A 243 1.30 -12.29 -16.21
C GLU A 243 0.03 -12.83 -15.53
N GLN A 244 0.06 -14.08 -15.06
CA GLN A 244 -1.06 -14.66 -14.30
C GLN A 244 -1.37 -13.89 -13.03
N GLU A 245 -0.35 -13.52 -12.24
CA GLU A 245 -0.53 -12.75 -11.02
C GLU A 245 -0.98 -11.31 -11.29
N ARG A 246 -0.57 -10.70 -12.41
CA ARG A 246 -1.09 -9.38 -12.83
C ARG A 246 -2.58 -9.42 -13.14
N VAL A 247 -3.04 -10.44 -13.86
CA VAL A 247 -4.47 -10.64 -14.14
C VAL A 247 -5.24 -10.84 -12.83
N ARG A 248 -4.78 -11.75 -11.96
CA ARG A 248 -5.38 -12.01 -10.65
C ARG A 248 -5.46 -10.76 -9.78
N LEU A 249 -4.38 -9.97 -9.71
CA LEU A 249 -4.35 -8.71 -8.97
C LEU A 249 -5.36 -7.70 -9.53
N GLY A 250 -5.49 -7.62 -10.86
CA GLY A 250 -6.50 -6.81 -11.52
C GLY A 250 -7.93 -7.21 -11.15
N GLU A 251 -8.23 -8.51 -11.15
CA GLU A 251 -9.53 -9.05 -10.73
C GLU A 251 -9.84 -8.76 -9.26
N LEU A 252 -8.87 -8.95 -8.36
CA LEU A 252 -9.02 -8.65 -6.93
C LEU A 252 -9.31 -7.16 -6.71
N ARG A 253 -8.58 -6.28 -7.40
CA ARG A 253 -8.84 -4.84 -7.33
C ARG A 253 -10.24 -4.51 -7.85
N LYS A 254 -10.67 -5.11 -8.96
CA LYS A 254 -12.04 -4.94 -9.48
C LYS A 254 -13.10 -5.36 -8.46
N ARG A 255 -12.92 -6.52 -7.82
CA ARG A 255 -13.82 -6.98 -6.74
C ARG A 255 -13.81 -6.05 -5.53
N HIS A 256 -12.65 -5.51 -5.14
CA HIS A 256 -12.56 -4.51 -4.07
C HIS A 256 -13.39 -3.26 -4.43
N TYR A 257 -13.32 -2.77 -5.67
CA TYR A 257 -14.18 -1.67 -6.12
C TYR A 257 -15.65 -2.05 -6.11
N GLU A 258 -16.03 -3.21 -6.62
CA GLU A 258 -17.42 -3.66 -6.63
C GLU A 258 -17.99 -3.76 -5.20
N LEU A 259 -17.21 -4.25 -4.24
CA LEU A 259 -17.60 -4.33 -2.83
C LEU A 259 -17.62 -2.95 -2.14
N GLY A 260 -16.67 -2.06 -2.47
CA GLY A 260 -16.66 -0.68 -2.00
C GLY A 260 -17.81 0.16 -2.56
N VAL A 261 -18.24 -0.12 -3.80
CA VAL A 261 -19.35 0.55 -4.50
C VAL A 261 -20.70 -0.09 -4.16
N SER A 262 -20.77 -1.39 -3.89
CA SER A 262 -22.03 -2.03 -3.44
C SER A 262 -22.37 -1.73 -1.98
N GLY A 263 -21.48 -1.07 -1.24
CA GLY A 263 -21.82 -0.33 0.00
C GLY A 263 -22.40 1.08 -0.24
N ASP A 264 -22.42 1.57 -1.48
CA ASP A 264 -22.89 2.90 -1.88
C ASP A 264 -23.54 2.84 -3.28
N GLU A 265 -24.65 2.09 -3.41
CA GLU A 265 -25.54 2.27 -4.55
C GLU A 265 -26.31 3.60 -4.39
N GLY A 266 -25.72 4.70 -4.87
CA GLY A 266 -26.32 6.02 -4.72
C GLY A 266 -25.60 7.22 -5.38
N ASP A 267 -25.20 7.08 -6.64
CA ASP A 267 -25.00 8.12 -7.67
C ASP A 267 -24.09 9.34 -7.38
N GLY A 268 -23.01 9.44 -8.16
CA GLY A 268 -22.59 10.67 -8.85
C GLY A 268 -22.05 11.83 -8.00
N VAL A 269 -20.72 11.82 -7.79
CA VAL A 269 -19.70 12.91 -7.82
C VAL A 269 -18.70 12.82 -6.65
N ASP A 270 -17.41 12.89 -7.00
CA ASP A 270 -16.22 12.91 -6.13
C ASP A 270 -15.65 11.58 -5.57
N SER A 271 -15.75 10.48 -6.33
CA SER A 271 -14.83 9.35 -6.13
C SER A 271 -13.42 9.77 -6.55
N PHE A 272 -12.58 10.08 -5.57
CA PHE A 272 -11.16 10.35 -5.75
C PHE A 272 -10.53 9.17 -6.51
N PRO A 273 -9.79 9.41 -7.61
CA PRO A 273 -9.12 8.32 -8.29
C PRO A 273 -8.12 7.66 -7.32
N PRO A 274 -8.03 6.32 -7.32
CA PRO A 274 -6.99 5.63 -6.56
C PRO A 274 -5.62 6.17 -6.96
N PRO A 275 -4.62 6.13 -6.06
CA PRO A 275 -3.25 6.49 -6.41
C PRO A 275 -2.87 5.71 -7.68
N PRO A 276 -2.25 6.38 -8.67
CA PRO A 276 -1.85 5.71 -9.90
C PRO A 276 -1.02 4.47 -9.54
N PRO A 277 -1.15 3.37 -10.31
CA PRO A 277 -0.24 2.25 -10.14
C PRO A 277 1.19 2.80 -10.11
N PRO A 278 2.06 2.34 -9.18
CA PRO A 278 3.45 2.78 -9.14
C PRO A 278 3.97 2.73 -10.56
N ALA A 279 4.49 3.85 -11.06
CA ALA A 279 5.07 3.88 -12.40
C ALA A 279 6.13 2.79 -12.43
N LEU A 280 5.79 1.67 -13.08
CA LEU A 280 6.76 0.63 -13.37
C LEU A 280 7.80 1.35 -14.21
N LEU A 281 9.01 1.47 -13.66
CA LEU A 281 10.18 1.84 -14.43
C LEU A 281 10.16 0.91 -15.63
N ASP A 282 9.80 1.48 -16.78
CA ASP A 282 9.87 0.82 -18.05
C ASP A 282 11.37 0.60 -18.29
N SER A 283 11.88 -0.57 -17.92
CA SER A 283 13.27 -0.97 -18.17
C SER A 283 13.50 -1.29 -19.65
N THR A 284 12.93 -0.48 -20.53
CA THR A 284 13.21 -0.44 -21.97
C THR A 284 14.01 0.81 -22.35
N ALA A 285 14.86 1.30 -21.45
CA ALA A 285 15.99 2.14 -21.85
C ALA A 285 17.17 1.23 -22.25
N VAL A 286 17.16 0.72 -23.47
CA VAL A 286 18.36 0.15 -24.10
C VAL A 286 19.41 1.28 -24.18
N PRO A 287 20.62 1.15 -23.59
CA PRO A 287 21.65 2.15 -23.79
C PRO A 287 22.14 2.11 -25.24
N GLN A 288 21.69 3.05 -26.05
CA GLN A 288 22.41 3.42 -27.27
C GLN A 288 23.72 4.10 -26.85
N SER A 289 24.84 3.39 -27.00
CA SER A 289 26.12 3.89 -27.54
C SER A 289 27.32 3.17 -26.92
N PHE A 290 27.79 2.13 -27.61
CA PHE A 290 29.22 1.81 -27.68
C PHE A 290 29.59 1.79 -29.17
N LYS A 291 29.78 2.98 -29.75
CA LYS A 291 30.52 3.15 -31.00
C LYS A 291 31.89 3.70 -30.65
N GLY A 292 32.91 2.87 -30.82
CA GLY A 292 34.29 3.32 -30.75
C GLY A 292 35.27 2.19 -30.49
N LEU A 293 35.47 1.31 -31.49
CA LEU A 293 36.73 0.61 -31.72
C LEU A 293 36.70 0.04 -33.14
N THR A 294 37.24 0.84 -34.05
CA THR A 294 37.40 0.52 -35.47
C THR A 294 38.53 -0.50 -35.62
N LEU A 295 38.21 -1.80 -35.68
CA LEU A 295 39.16 -2.79 -36.20
C LEU A 295 39.09 -2.78 -37.73
N HIS A 296 40.25 -2.57 -38.33
CA HIS A 296 40.45 -2.48 -39.77
C HIS A 296 40.09 -3.79 -40.47
N SER A 297 39.30 -3.62 -41.53
CA SER A 297 39.08 -4.48 -42.69
C SER A 297 40.17 -5.53 -42.97
N HIS A 298 39.78 -6.80 -43.13
CA HIS A 298 40.13 -7.60 -44.31
C HIS A 298 39.10 -8.71 -44.59
N ARG A 299 38.36 -8.50 -45.70
CA ARG A 299 37.87 -9.44 -46.72
C ARG A 299 37.31 -10.83 -46.33
N ALA A 300 36.06 -10.98 -46.79
CA ALA A 300 35.55 -12.04 -47.68
C ALA A 300 34.85 -13.28 -47.08
N ASN A 301 33.53 -13.33 -47.31
CA ASN A 301 32.75 -14.38 -48.00
C ASN A 301 31.38 -14.56 -47.31
N HIS A 302 30.30 -14.02 -47.89
CA HIS A 302 29.37 -14.68 -48.82
C HIS A 302 28.51 -15.79 -48.18
N SER A 303 27.19 -15.65 -48.35
CA SER A 303 26.13 -16.66 -48.17
C SER A 303 25.57 -16.90 -46.76
N LEU A 304 24.41 -16.31 -46.46
CA LEU A 304 23.18 -16.97 -45.94
C LEU A 304 22.22 -15.92 -45.38
N LEU A 305 21.49 -15.25 -46.28
CA LEU A 305 20.41 -14.33 -45.95
C LEU A 305 19.15 -14.80 -46.68
N TYR A 306 18.62 -15.97 -46.32
CA TYR A 306 17.28 -16.40 -46.74
C TYR A 306 16.70 -17.43 -45.77
N ARG A 307 15.40 -17.27 -45.51
CA ARG A 307 14.47 -18.09 -44.69
C ARG A 307 14.46 -17.78 -43.20
N ILE A 308 13.44 -17.05 -42.75
CA ILE A 308 12.19 -17.62 -42.19
C ILE A 308 11.23 -16.45 -41.96
N LYS A 309 10.23 -16.32 -42.84
CA LYS A 309 8.91 -15.77 -42.56
C LYS A 309 7.97 -16.47 -43.55
N VAL A 310 6.91 -17.07 -43.02
CA VAL A 310 5.53 -17.12 -43.56
C VAL A 310 4.79 -18.35 -43.02
N GLU A 311 3.77 -18.03 -42.21
CA GLU A 311 2.43 -18.61 -42.06
C GLU A 311 2.16 -20.07 -41.68
N VAL A 312 1.42 -20.20 -40.56
CA VAL A 312 0.38 -21.20 -40.23
C VAL A 312 -0.55 -20.45 -39.23
N LYS A 313 -1.87 -20.25 -39.33
CA LYS A 313 -2.98 -20.95 -40.02
C LYS A 313 -4.27 -20.08 -40.01
N ILE A 314 -5.06 -20.23 -41.08
CA ILE A 314 -6.53 -20.01 -41.30
C ILE A 314 -7.06 -18.58 -41.16
#